data_AF-A0A841SSU1-F1
#
_entry.id   AF-A0A841SSU1-F1
#
_cell.length_a   1.000
_cell.length_b   1.000
_cell.length_c   1.000
_cell.angle_alpha   90.00
_cell.angle_beta   90.00
_cell.angle_gamma   90.00
#
_symmetry.space_group_name_H-M   'P 1'
#
loop_
_entity.id
_entity.type
_entity.pdbx_description
1 polymer ?
#
loop_
_entity_poly.entity_id
_entity_poly.type
_entity_poly.pdbx_seq_one_letter_code
_entity_poly.pdbx_strand_id
1 'polypeptide(L)'
;MESESSNAKVQWSDVQRVIINKHGIFLIIFSNAGHLFPQRFLEGKDGIRKMVLQYTSPQSRKKSKSKFLLKLGLYLLIFLVTVGIVQFYISRNLG
;
A
#
# COMPACT_ATOMS: atom_id res chain seq x y z
N MET A 1 -7.25 28.61 25.44
CA MET A 1 -7.38 27.47 24.53
C MET A 1 -6.76 26.27 25.23
N GLU A 2 -7.59 25.52 25.94
CA GLU A 2 -7.18 24.24 26.52
C GLU A 2 -7.03 23.26 25.36
N SER A 3 -5.86 22.61 25.28
CA SER A 3 -5.60 21.60 24.27
C SER A 3 -6.50 20.40 24.56
N GLU A 4 -7.60 20.24 23.80
CA GLU A 4 -8.36 19.01 23.76
C GLU A 4 -7.43 17.88 23.28
N SER A 5 -6.90 17.13 24.23
CA SER A 5 -6.13 15.92 23.96
C SER A 5 -7.09 14.88 23.38
N SER A 6 -7.16 14.79 22.05
CA SER A 6 -7.87 13.70 21.40
C SER A 6 -7.08 12.42 21.66
N ASN A 7 -7.57 11.58 22.58
CA ASN A 7 -7.05 10.22 22.76
C ASN A 7 -7.41 9.38 21.53
N ALA A 8 -6.63 9.50 20.47
CA ALA A 8 -6.71 8.62 19.33
C ALA A 8 -6.03 7.29 19.71
N LYS A 9 -6.80 6.19 19.72
CA LYS A 9 -6.23 4.84 19.82
C LYS A 9 -5.55 4.51 18.50
N VAL A 10 -4.27 4.86 18.38
CA VAL A 10 -3.42 4.49 17.24
C VAL A 10 -3.01 3.03 17.39
N GLN A 11 -3.37 2.19 16.42
CA GLN A 11 -2.86 0.82 16.35
C GLN A 11 -1.60 0.78 15.48
N TRP A 12 -0.72 -0.19 15.73
CA TRP A 12 0.49 -0.39 14.91
C TRP A 12 0.17 -0.69 13.43
N SER A 13 -1.01 -1.26 13.16
CA SER A 13 -1.52 -1.49 11.81
C SER A 13 -1.82 -0.21 11.03
N ASP A 14 -2.00 0.93 11.71
CA ASP A 14 -2.36 2.21 11.09
C ASP A 14 -1.12 2.98 10.62
N VAL A 15 0.08 2.48 10.97
CA VAL A 15 1.35 3.08 10.56
C VAL A 15 1.59 2.80 9.08
N GLN A 16 1.54 3.85 8.27
CA GLN A 16 1.67 3.74 6.81
C GLN A 16 3.12 3.79 6.34
N ARG A 17 3.95 4.55 7.07
CA ARG A 17 5.36 4.77 6.73
C ARG A 17 6.18 4.94 7.99
N VAL A 18 7.39 4.39 7.95
CA VAL A 18 8.43 4.67 8.93
C VAL A 18 9.65 5.24 8.25
N ILE A 19 10.16 6.33 8.80
CA ILE A 19 11.40 6.97 8.38
C ILE A 19 12.39 6.81 9.53
N ILE A 20 13.54 6.23 9.25
CA ILE A 20 14.60 6.02 10.25
C ILE A 20 15.79 6.83 9.80
N ASN A 21 16.13 7.84 10.59
CA ASN A 21 17.28 8.71 10.35
C ASN A 21 18.27 8.62 11.51
N LYS A 22 19.44 9.25 11.36
CA LYS A 22 20.45 9.36 12.43
C LYS A 22 19.92 10.04 13.70
N HIS A 23 18.77 10.70 13.66
CA HIS A 23 18.20 11.43 14.80
C HIS A 23 17.06 10.68 15.51
N GLY A 24 16.51 9.62 14.90
CA GLY A 24 15.38 8.89 15.47
C GLY A 24 14.51 8.17 14.45
N ILE A 25 13.39 7.67 14.95
CA ILE A 25 12.36 6.95 14.19
C ILE A 25 11.10 7.82 14.14
N PHE A 26 10.59 8.03 12.92
CA PHE A 26 9.36 8.76 12.66
C PHE A 26 8.31 7.76 12.17
N LEU A 27 7.21 7.61 12.92
CA LEU A 27 6.05 6.83 12.50
C LEU A 27 5.01 7.77 11.90
N ILE A 28 4.60 7.53 10.67
CA ILE A 28 3.58 8.34 9.99
C ILE A 28 2.29 7.53 9.93
N ILE A 29 1.25 8.06 10.58
CA ILE A 29 -0.10 7.52 10.65
C ILE A 29 -1.03 8.56 10.00
N PHE A 30 -1.72 8.16 8.93
CA PHE A 30 -2.53 9.07 8.11
C PHE A 30 -1.75 10.31 7.59
N SER A 31 -2.45 11.33 7.10
CA SER A 31 -1.85 12.51 6.47
C SER A 31 -1.12 13.46 7.44
N ASN A 32 -1.38 13.39 8.75
CA ASN A 32 -0.98 14.45 9.69
C ASN A 32 -0.35 13.97 11.02
N ALA A 33 -0.47 12.70 11.42
CA ALA A 33 0.03 12.26 12.72
C ALA A 33 1.39 11.57 12.59
N GLY A 34 2.45 12.29 12.98
CA GLY A 34 3.81 11.77 13.06
C GLY A 34 4.23 11.52 14.50
N HIS A 35 4.33 10.28 14.96
CA HIS A 35 4.97 10.00 16.25
C HIS A 35 6.49 9.97 16.09
N LEU A 36 7.18 10.76 16.92
CA LEU A 36 8.63 10.89 16.91
C LEU A 36 9.22 10.14 18.10
N PHE A 37 10.10 9.18 17.82
CA PHE A 37 10.92 8.51 18.81
C PHE A 37 12.36 9.01 18.66
N PRO A 38 12.85 9.89 19.55
CA PRO A 38 14.22 10.36 19.52
C PRO A 38 15.20 9.21 19.72
N GLN A 39 16.36 9.27 19.06
CA GLN A 39 17.39 8.22 19.16
C GLN A 39 17.79 7.89 20.60
N ARG A 40 17.85 8.89 21.50
CA ARG A 40 18.20 8.71 22.92
C ARG A 40 17.27 7.74 23.66
N PHE A 41 16.01 7.62 23.23
CA PHE A 41 15.07 6.66 23.82
C PHE A 41 15.24 5.23 23.29
N LEU A 42 15.97 5.08 22.19
CA LEU A 42 16.25 3.82 21.51
C LEU A 42 17.64 3.26 21.86
N GLU A 43 18.52 4.09 22.43
CA GLU A 43 19.84 3.67 22.93
C GLU A 43 19.69 2.60 24.02
N GLY A 44 20.33 1.44 23.81
CA GLY A 44 20.22 0.28 24.71
C GLY A 44 18.90 -0.49 24.65
N LYS A 45 17.96 -0.10 23.77
CA LYS A 45 16.64 -0.74 23.64
C LYS A 45 16.43 -1.35 22.25
N ASP A 46 17.30 -2.29 21.88
CA ASP A 46 17.25 -2.98 20.58
C ASP A 46 15.91 -3.70 20.32
N GLY A 47 15.23 -4.14 21.38
CA GLY A 47 13.90 -4.75 21.26
C GLY A 47 12.85 -3.81 20.66
N ILE A 48 12.86 -2.53 21.02
CA ILE A 48 11.92 -1.53 20.49
C ILE A 48 12.24 -1.26 19.02
N ARG A 49 13.52 -1.15 18.68
CA ARG A 49 13.96 -0.96 17.29
C ARG A 49 13.52 -2.12 16.40
N LYS A 50 13.70 -3.37 16.87
CA LYS A 50 13.26 -4.58 16.13
C LYS A 50 11.73 -4.63 16.01
N MET A 51 11.00 -4.30 17.07
CA MET A 51 9.53 -4.24 17.07
C MET A 51 9.03 -3.26 16.01
N VAL A 52 9.52 -2.03 16.00
CA VAL A 52 9.14 -1.02 14.98
C VAL A 52 9.43 -1.54 13.57
N LEU A 53 10.61 -2.09 13.33
CA LEU A 53 10.99 -2.62 12.02
C LEU A 53 10.10 -3.79 11.57
N GLN A 54 9.71 -4.67 12.49
CA GLN A 54 8.88 -5.83 12.20
C GLN A 54 7.45 -5.43 11.82
N TYR A 55 6.82 -4.56 12.62
CA TYR A 55 5.44 -4.11 12.37
C TYR A 55 5.31 -3.11 11.23
N THR A 56 6.41 -2.47 10.81
CA THR A 56 6.40 -1.57 9.65
C THR A 56 6.93 -2.19 8.35
N SER A 57 7.33 -3.46 8.38
CA SER A 57 7.79 -4.15 7.19
C SER A 57 6.66 -4.29 6.14
N PRO A 58 6.99 -4.40 4.85
CA PRO A 58 6.49 -3.54 3.77
C PRO A 58 5.12 -3.97 3.22
N GLN A 59 4.05 -3.87 4.00
CA GLN A 59 2.71 -3.91 3.41
C GLN A 59 2.41 -2.68 2.54
N SER A 60 3.13 -1.56 2.70
CA SER A 60 2.96 -0.37 1.86
C SER A 60 3.48 -0.49 0.42
N ARG A 61 4.06 -1.64 0.03
CA ARG A 61 4.52 -1.91 -1.35
C ARG A 61 3.68 -2.90 -2.15
N LYS A 62 2.54 -3.39 -1.65
CA LYS A 62 1.57 -4.08 -2.52
C LYS A 62 0.78 -3.03 -3.31
N LYS A 63 1.46 -2.38 -4.27
CA LYS A 63 0.79 -1.63 -5.33
C LYS A 63 -0.22 -2.56 -5.97
N SER A 64 -1.49 -2.16 -5.89
CA SER A 64 -2.68 -2.73 -6.53
C SER A 64 -2.56 -2.77 -8.07
N LYS A 65 -1.51 -3.38 -8.61
CA LYS A 65 -1.33 -3.60 -10.05
C LYS A 65 -2.09 -4.84 -10.53
N SER A 66 -2.39 -5.78 -9.62
CA SER A 66 -3.10 -7.02 -9.93
C SER A 66 -4.51 -6.76 -10.51
N LYS A 67 -5.25 -5.79 -9.96
CA LYS A 67 -6.62 -5.51 -10.44
C LYS A 67 -6.66 -4.86 -11.83
N PHE A 68 -5.65 -4.08 -12.20
CA PHE A 68 -5.58 -3.43 -13.52
C PHE A 68 -5.26 -4.45 -14.62
N LEU A 69 -4.25 -5.30 -14.40
CA LEU A 69 -3.89 -6.35 -15.36
C LEU A 69 -5.01 -7.36 -15.57
N LEU A 70 -5.75 -7.70 -14.51
CA LEU A 70 -6.89 -8.62 -14.60
C LEU A 70 -8.05 -8.02 -15.42
N LYS A 71 -8.34 -6.72 -15.26
CA LYS A 71 -9.32 -6.02 -16.10
C LYS A 71 -8.87 -5.95 -17.56
N LEU A 72 -7.60 -5.62 -17.81
CA LEU A 72 -7.05 -5.55 -19.17
C LEU A 72 -7.13 -6.90 -19.90
N GLY A 73 -6.79 -8.00 -19.20
CA GLY A 73 -6.92 -9.35 -19.75
C GLY A 73 -8.36 -9.71 -20.13
N LEU A 74 -9.34 -9.32 -19.31
CA LEU A 74 -10.75 -9.55 -19.61
C LEU A 74 -11.20 -8.80 -20.88
N TYR A 75 -10.81 -7.52 -21.02
CA TYR A 75 -11.15 -6.74 -22.21
C TYR A 75 -10.52 -7.31 -23.49
N LEU A 76 -9.25 -7.75 -23.43
CA LEU A 76 -8.59 -8.38 -24.57
C LEU A 76 -9.28 -9.69 -24.98
N LEU A 77 -9.72 -10.49 -24.02
CA LEU A 77 -10.43 -11.74 -24.30
C LEU A 77 -11.79 -11.48 -24.98
N ILE A 78 -12.57 -10.52 -24.49
CA ILE A 78 -13.83 -10.11 -25.13
C ILE A 78 -13.59 -9.60 -26.55
N PHE A 79 -12.54 -8.79 -26.74
CA PHE A 79 -12.18 -8.28 -28.06
C PHE A 79 -11.84 -9.40 -29.06
N LEU A 80 -10.99 -10.36 -28.65
CA LEU A 80 -10.62 -11.51 -29.47
C LEU A 80 -11.83 -12.36 -29.88
N VAL A 81 -12.75 -12.64 -28.95
CA VAL A 81 -13.97 -13.39 -29.24
C VAL A 81 -14.85 -12.65 -30.24
N THR A 82 -15.00 -11.33 -30.06
CA THR A 82 -15.84 -10.51 -30.93
C THR A 82 -15.28 -10.45 -32.36
N VAL A 83 -13.98 -10.22 -32.50
CA VAL A 83 -13.29 -10.22 -33.80
C VAL A 83 -13.41 -11.59 -34.46
N GLY A 84 -13.22 -12.69 -33.72
CA GLY A 84 -13.36 -14.05 -34.23
C GLY A 84 -14.77 -14.34 -34.76
N ILE A 85 -15.81 -13.90 -34.05
CA ILE A 85 -17.20 -14.04 -34.50
C ILE A 85 -17.44 -13.23 -35.78
N VAL A 86 -17.01 -11.97 -35.82
CA VAL A 86 -17.17 -11.11 -37.02
C VAL A 86 -16.46 -11.72 -38.22
N GLN A 87 -15.23 -12.19 -38.04
CA GLN A 87 -14.45 -12.81 -39.10
C GLN A 87 -15.09 -14.12 -39.59
N PHE A 88 -15.66 -14.93 -38.68
CA PHE A 88 -16.41 -16.13 -39.05
C PHE A 88 -17.62 -15.81 -39.92
N TYR A 89 -18.41 -14.79 -39.57
CA TYR A 89 -19.58 -14.39 -40.37
C TYR A 89 -19.18 -13.80 -41.73
N ILE A 90 -18.11 -13.00 -41.78
CA ILE A 90 -17.59 -12.45 -43.04
C ILE A 90 -17.13 -13.58 -43.96
N SER A 91 -16.29 -14.50 -43.46
CA SER A 91 -15.78 -15.62 -44.26
C SER A 91 -16.87 -16.57 -44.74
N ARG A 92 -17.98 -16.69 -44.00
CA ARG A 92 -19.12 -17.55 -44.36
C ARG A 92 -20.08 -16.92 -45.37
N ASN A 93 -20.17 -15.59 -45.42
CA ASN A 93 -21.03 -14.88 -46.38
C ASN A 93 -20.32 -14.53 -47.70
N LEU A 94 -18.99 -14.61 -47.74
CA LEU A 94 -18.16 -14.29 -48.92
C LEU A 94 -17.59 -15.54 -49.63
N GLY A 95 -17.87 -16.75 -49.12
CA GLY A 95 -17.59 -18.03 -49.79
C GLY A 95 -18.88 -18.70 -50.22
#